data_AF-A0A7C2N7C5-F1
#
_entry.id   AF-A0A7C2N7C5-F1
#
_cell.length_a   1.000
_cell.length_b   1.000
_cell.length_c   1.000
_cell.angle_alpha   90.00
_cell.angle_beta   90.00
_cell.angle_gamma   90.00
#
_symmetry.space_group_name_H-M   'P 1'
#
loop_
_entity.id
_entity.type
_entity.pdbx_description
1 polymer ?
#
loop_
_entity_poly.entity_id
_entity_poly.type
_entity_poly.pdbx_seq_one_letter_code
_entity_poly.pdbx_strand_id
1 'polypeptide(L)'
;MKNLDESCPCGSGMRFRDCCYNNGSVVDLTQYKFDQADKELRMKIVDFSHRPDIQAQIGEAFYIWKNDPEILNENIGENDIDDLMFSKFFDWFIHDFKLLDDGKRVIERFYEEERKYLSEVEDQILNDWMDNLYSFFEVEEVFPKKGCRVRDIFSGELIEVKDTASSERISTSDIIAGRPLKTGNNYYFSGVILVYPSSFKPLIIDFFNREFKEYKKTFGRKSTSKDYLKDWGFLMGNYLEDALKHQRFLTPEGDDLVLASATYDLKNYDRVLGNLRKINSLQEMAGGTDELRLFSWLRADKSTIYGTIELEKNKLKVECYSANILSKAKNLIEKRLKGLVVHEGDKIRQLESLMLKGRSGRPRKANKKSRTRNKAEVNPVLDRYYEDWIDKPLKVLQGKTPRQAMQTRQGRDKLNSILDELQNLYEHARERGEPYYDVLKLRKKLRLE
;
A
#
# COMPACT_ATOMS: atom_id res chain seq x y z
N MET A 1 -39.08 18.28 30.10
CA MET A 1 -39.00 17.80 28.70
C MET A 1 -39.20 19.01 27.80
N LYS A 2 -38.27 19.31 26.89
CA LYS A 2 -38.44 20.44 25.95
C LYS A 2 -39.56 20.10 24.95
N ASN A 3 -40.47 21.04 24.73
CA ASN A 3 -41.61 20.88 23.84
C ASN A 3 -41.13 20.86 22.37
N LEU A 4 -41.36 19.75 21.67
CA LEU A 4 -40.79 19.49 20.34
C LEU A 4 -41.42 20.34 19.22
N ASP A 5 -42.62 20.89 19.47
CA ASP A 5 -43.35 21.73 18.51
C ASP A 5 -43.08 23.24 18.67
N GLU A 6 -42.26 23.65 19.64
CA GLU A 6 -41.86 25.06 19.80
C GLU A 6 -40.86 25.50 18.72
N SER A 7 -40.79 26.81 18.48
CA SER A 7 -39.80 27.38 17.54
C SER A 7 -38.37 27.16 18.05
N CYS A 8 -37.46 26.84 17.14
CA CYS A 8 -36.11 26.44 17.46
C CYS A 8 -35.29 27.63 18.02
N PRO A 9 -34.60 27.47 19.17
CA PRO A 9 -33.86 28.55 19.82
C PRO A 9 -32.60 29.02 19.06
N CYS A 10 -32.21 28.36 17.97
CA CYS A 10 -31.09 28.79 17.12
C CYS A 10 -31.44 29.97 16.20
N GLY A 11 -32.69 30.44 16.21
CA GLY A 11 -33.13 31.59 15.40
C GLY A 11 -33.50 31.26 13.96
N SER A 12 -33.60 29.98 13.60
CA SER A 12 -33.94 29.54 12.23
C SER A 12 -35.41 29.72 11.83
N GLY A 13 -36.31 30.02 12.79
CA GLY A 13 -37.75 30.14 12.57
C GLY A 13 -38.50 28.81 12.32
N MET A 14 -37.79 27.67 12.33
CA MET A 14 -38.37 26.32 12.19
C MET A 14 -38.73 25.71 13.55
N ARG A 15 -39.57 24.66 13.59
CA ARG A 15 -39.87 23.91 14.83
C ARG A 15 -38.61 23.19 15.34
N PHE A 16 -38.45 23.10 16.65
CA PHE A 16 -37.27 22.52 17.30
C PHE A 16 -36.99 21.08 16.83
N ARG A 17 -38.04 20.26 16.69
CA ARG A 17 -37.96 18.89 16.16
C ARG A 17 -37.37 18.80 14.74
N ASP A 18 -37.69 19.77 13.89
CA ASP A 18 -37.35 19.79 12.46
C ASP A 18 -36.03 20.55 12.20
N CYS A 19 -35.39 21.07 13.25
CA CYS A 19 -34.15 21.83 13.17
C CYS A 19 -33.06 21.20 14.05
N CYS A 20 -32.73 21.79 15.21
CA CYS A 20 -31.62 21.33 16.04
C CYS A 20 -31.85 19.97 16.74
N TYR A 21 -33.07 19.41 16.71
CA TYR A 21 -33.33 18.08 17.25
C TYR A 21 -32.93 16.97 16.26
N ASN A 22 -33.35 17.07 14.99
CA ASN A 22 -32.98 16.11 13.93
C ASN A 22 -31.61 16.40 13.29
N ASN A 23 -31.23 17.68 13.14
CA ASN A 23 -29.91 18.10 12.65
C ASN A 23 -28.91 18.38 13.79
N GLY A 24 -29.26 18.05 15.03
CA GLY A 24 -28.37 18.16 16.16
C GLY A 24 -27.27 17.11 16.09
N SER A 25 -26.26 17.32 15.24
CA SER A 25 -24.93 16.84 15.60
C SER A 25 -24.60 17.54 16.91
N VAL A 26 -24.82 16.87 18.04
CA VAL A 26 -24.28 17.32 19.33
C VAL A 26 -22.78 17.38 19.10
N VAL A 27 -22.25 18.58 18.88
CA VAL A 27 -20.81 18.80 18.74
C VAL A 27 -20.26 18.61 20.15
N ASP A 28 -19.68 17.45 20.39
CA ASP A 28 -18.92 17.23 21.61
C ASP A 28 -17.71 18.15 21.57
N LEU A 29 -17.80 19.26 22.31
CA LEU A 29 -16.76 20.27 22.42
C LEU A 29 -15.45 19.69 22.95
N THR A 30 -15.52 18.62 23.74
CA THR A 30 -14.33 17.90 24.21
C THR A 30 -13.68 17.20 23.03
N GLN A 31 -14.45 16.40 22.29
CA GLN A 31 -13.93 15.69 21.12
C GLN A 31 -13.40 16.65 20.03
N TYR A 32 -14.08 17.79 19.81
CA TYR A 32 -13.60 18.80 18.87
C TYR A 32 -12.20 19.30 19.22
N LYS A 33 -11.88 19.50 20.51
CA LYS A 33 -10.52 19.88 20.95
C LYS A 33 -9.50 18.79 20.63
N PHE A 34 -9.85 17.52 20.87
CA PHE A 34 -8.99 16.39 20.50
C PHE A 34 -8.75 16.32 18.99
N ASP A 35 -9.80 16.51 18.17
CA ASP A 35 -9.67 16.47 16.71
C ASP A 35 -8.83 17.63 16.15
N GLN A 36 -8.82 18.80 16.80
CA GLN A 36 -7.92 19.91 16.42
C GLN A 36 -6.48 19.62 16.87
N ALA A 37 -6.29 19.14 18.10
CA ALA A 37 -4.98 18.76 18.61
C ALA A 37 -4.33 17.63 17.78
N ASP A 38 -5.10 16.64 17.30
CA ASP A 38 -4.60 15.62 16.36
C ASP A 38 -4.01 16.26 15.09
N LYS A 39 -4.73 17.19 14.46
CA LYS A 39 -4.26 17.86 13.24
C LYS A 39 -3.00 18.69 13.48
N GLU A 40 -2.98 19.43 14.59
CA GLU A 40 -1.82 20.25 14.97
C GLU A 40 -0.61 19.36 15.28
N LEU A 41 -0.80 18.25 16.00
CA LEU A 41 0.27 17.29 16.29
C LEU A 41 0.86 16.67 15.04
N ARG A 42 0.02 16.27 14.07
CA ARG A 42 0.50 15.72 12.79
C ARG A 42 1.43 16.71 12.08
N MET A 43 1.05 17.98 12.03
CA MET A 43 1.87 19.03 11.43
C MET A 43 3.18 19.24 12.22
N LYS A 44 3.10 19.31 13.56
CA LYS A 44 4.29 19.44 14.42
C LYS A 44 5.27 18.29 14.26
N ILE A 45 4.78 17.05 14.17
CA ILE A 45 5.62 15.86 13.97
C ILE A 45 6.25 15.87 12.57
N VAL A 46 5.49 16.25 11.53
CA VAL A 46 6.03 16.42 10.17
C VAL A 46 7.15 17.46 10.19
N ASP A 47 6.93 18.64 10.77
CA ASP A 47 7.93 19.70 10.87
C ASP A 47 9.16 19.26 11.68
N PHE A 48 8.95 18.55 12.80
CA PHE A 48 10.03 17.97 13.60
C PHE A 48 10.86 16.96 12.79
N SER A 49 10.21 16.12 11.99
CA SER A 49 10.89 15.13 11.15
C SER A 49 11.79 15.77 10.08
N HIS A 50 11.52 17.01 9.67
CA HIS A 50 12.35 17.76 8.72
C HIS A 50 13.67 18.27 9.32
N ARG A 51 13.89 18.06 10.62
CA ARG A 51 15.14 18.44 11.25
C ARG A 51 16.35 17.75 10.59
N PRO A 52 17.47 18.49 10.42
CA PRO A 52 18.73 18.01 9.89
C PRO A 52 19.19 16.59 10.28
N ASP A 53 19.12 16.27 11.58
CA ASP A 53 19.56 15.02 12.20
C ASP A 53 18.67 13.83 11.86
N ILE A 54 17.35 14.05 11.75
CA ILE A 54 16.37 13.02 11.36
C ILE A 54 16.41 12.79 9.85
N GLN A 55 16.40 13.89 9.06
CA GLN A 55 16.47 13.81 7.60
C GLN A 55 17.75 13.16 7.08
N ALA A 56 18.85 13.23 7.85
CA ALA A 56 20.08 12.55 7.48
C ALA A 56 19.94 11.02 7.38
N GLN A 57 18.91 10.44 7.99
CA GLN A 57 18.68 8.99 8.10
C GLN A 57 17.53 8.50 7.22
N ILE A 58 16.83 9.41 6.52
CA ILE A 58 15.64 9.08 5.71
C ILE A 58 15.96 8.11 4.57
N GLY A 59 17.17 8.19 4.02
CA GLY A 59 17.61 7.31 2.93
C GLY A 59 17.78 5.86 3.39
N GLU A 60 18.44 5.65 4.53
CA GLU A 60 18.60 4.35 5.18
C GLU A 60 17.25 3.78 5.59
N ALA A 61 16.37 4.62 6.17
CA ALA A 61 15.01 4.24 6.52
C ALA A 61 14.22 3.78 5.29
N PHE A 62 14.26 4.55 4.20
CA PHE A 62 13.55 4.21 2.96
C PHE A 62 14.04 2.90 2.34
N TYR A 63 15.35 2.67 2.36
CA TYR A 63 15.96 1.42 1.90
C TYR A 63 15.44 0.21 2.69
N ILE A 64 15.40 0.32 4.02
CA ILE A 64 14.86 -0.74 4.91
C ILE A 64 13.38 -0.97 4.62
N TRP A 65 12.62 0.12 4.53
CA TRP A 65 11.18 0.05 4.32
C TRP A 65 10.83 -0.67 3.03
N LYS A 66 11.46 -0.28 1.91
CA LYS A 66 11.22 -0.93 0.63
C LYS A 66 11.72 -2.38 0.63
N ASN A 67 12.78 -2.67 1.37
CA ASN A 67 13.45 -3.97 1.37
C ASN A 67 13.85 -4.41 -0.06
N ASP A 68 14.24 -3.42 -0.89
CA ASP A 68 14.61 -3.63 -2.28
C ASP A 68 16.08 -3.25 -2.49
N PRO A 69 16.97 -4.24 -2.71
CA PRO A 69 18.38 -3.98 -2.93
C PRO A 69 18.68 -3.28 -4.26
N GLU A 70 17.74 -3.19 -5.21
CA GLU A 70 17.92 -2.51 -6.50
C GLU A 70 17.71 -0.99 -6.42
N ILE A 71 17.03 -0.49 -5.38
CA ILE A 71 16.74 0.94 -5.17
C ILE A 71 17.99 1.82 -5.05
N LEU A 72 19.10 1.26 -4.58
CA LEU A 72 20.37 1.96 -4.48
C LEU A 72 21.17 1.95 -5.81
N ASN A 73 20.76 1.15 -6.80
CA ASN A 73 21.38 1.12 -8.14
C ASN A 73 20.70 2.06 -9.14
N GLU A 74 19.42 2.38 -8.93
CA GLU A 74 18.70 3.34 -9.75
C GLU A 74 18.73 4.69 -9.03
N ASN A 75 19.14 5.75 -9.72
CA ASN A 75 18.78 7.10 -9.31
C ASN A 75 17.25 7.15 -9.34
N ILE A 76 16.60 6.80 -8.22
CA ILE A 76 15.17 6.99 -8.05
C ILE A 76 14.95 8.48 -8.27
N GLY A 77 14.39 8.83 -9.43
CA GLY A 77 14.05 10.21 -9.69
C GLY A 77 12.89 10.60 -8.77
N GLU A 78 12.71 11.89 -8.51
CA GLU A 78 11.48 12.39 -7.84
C GLU A 78 10.19 11.87 -8.51
N ASN A 79 10.26 11.44 -9.78
CA ASN A 79 9.14 10.90 -10.55
C ASN A 79 8.83 9.41 -10.29
N ASP A 80 9.70 8.66 -9.60
CA ASP A 80 9.51 7.22 -9.33
C ASP A 80 8.88 6.97 -7.94
N ILE A 81 8.90 7.97 -7.06
CA ILE A 81 8.21 7.96 -5.76
C ILE A 81 6.92 8.75 -5.92
N ASP A 82 5.79 8.06 -6.03
CA ASP A 82 4.49 8.75 -6.01
C ASP A 82 4.11 9.16 -4.57
N ASP A 83 3.22 10.16 -4.46
CA ASP A 83 2.75 10.71 -3.18
C ASP A 83 2.19 9.62 -2.24
N LEU A 84 1.63 8.54 -2.81
CA LEU A 84 1.07 7.44 -2.05
C LEU A 84 2.17 6.60 -1.40
N MET A 85 3.20 6.24 -2.15
CA MET A 85 4.36 5.51 -1.66
C MET A 85 5.06 6.31 -0.58
N PHE A 86 5.27 7.61 -0.82
CA PHE A 86 5.87 8.49 0.17
C PHE A 86 5.03 8.57 1.44
N SER A 87 3.69 8.70 1.32
CA SER A 87 2.79 8.74 2.49
C SER A 87 2.85 7.46 3.32
N LYS A 88 2.92 6.28 2.69
CA LYS A 88 3.04 4.99 3.40
C LYS A 88 4.39 4.86 4.10
N PHE A 89 5.47 5.21 3.40
CA PHE A 89 6.81 5.23 3.97
C PHE A 89 6.88 6.17 5.16
N PHE A 90 6.32 7.37 5.03
CA PHE A 90 6.40 8.39 6.05
C PHE A 90 5.61 8.01 7.31
N ASP A 91 4.43 7.37 7.16
CA ASP A 91 3.70 6.79 8.29
C ASP A 91 4.58 5.81 9.09
N TRP A 92 5.23 4.87 8.38
CA TRP A 92 6.16 3.92 8.99
C TRP A 92 7.37 4.61 9.63
N PHE A 93 7.95 5.59 8.94
CA PHE A 93 9.12 6.34 9.42
C PHE A 93 8.84 7.05 10.74
N ILE A 94 7.63 7.60 10.90
CA ILE A 94 7.23 8.27 12.13
C ILE A 94 6.97 7.28 13.28
N HIS A 95 6.24 6.20 12.99
CA HIS A 95 5.66 5.35 14.03
C HIS A 95 6.47 4.09 14.37
N ASP A 96 7.33 3.59 13.48
CA ASP A 96 8.04 2.32 13.69
C ASP A 96 9.55 2.39 13.47
N PHE A 97 10.05 3.26 12.59
CA PHE A 97 11.49 3.36 12.34
C PHE A 97 12.23 3.86 13.59
N LYS A 98 13.20 3.07 14.05
CA LYS A 98 14.11 3.45 15.12
C LYS A 98 15.28 4.21 14.54
N LEU A 99 15.43 5.45 14.97
CA LEU A 99 16.53 6.33 14.57
C LEU A 99 17.87 5.71 14.98
N LEU A 100 18.85 5.83 14.10
CA LEU A 100 20.17 5.20 14.16
C LEU A 100 21.15 5.90 15.09
N ASP A 101 20.75 6.99 15.75
CA ASP A 101 21.57 7.79 16.65
C ASP A 101 21.12 7.74 18.12
N ASP A 102 19.89 7.29 18.41
CA ASP A 102 19.46 7.00 19.79
C ASP A 102 18.50 5.80 19.96
N GLY A 103 18.18 5.07 18.90
CA GLY A 103 17.29 3.91 18.91
C GLY A 103 15.79 4.20 19.12
N LYS A 104 15.38 5.47 19.24
CA LYS A 104 13.98 5.88 19.45
C LYS A 104 13.24 6.04 18.13
N ARG A 105 11.91 5.88 18.17
CA ARG A 105 11.04 6.27 17.06
C ARG A 105 10.94 7.78 16.97
N VAL A 106 10.67 8.33 15.77
CA VAL A 106 10.52 9.79 15.59
C VAL A 106 9.45 10.35 16.53
N ILE A 107 8.32 9.66 16.67
CA ILE A 107 7.25 10.07 17.59
C ILE A 107 7.68 10.05 19.08
N GLU A 108 8.53 9.10 19.48
CA GLU A 108 9.04 9.01 20.85
C GLU A 108 10.04 10.13 21.15
N ARG A 109 10.97 10.38 20.22
CA ARG A 109 11.93 11.49 20.33
C ARG A 109 11.22 12.84 20.34
N PHE A 110 10.23 13.03 19.46
CA PHE A 110 9.38 14.22 19.45
C PHE A 110 8.70 14.42 20.80
N TYR A 111 8.05 13.38 21.33
CA TYR A 111 7.37 13.46 22.62
C TYR A 111 8.33 13.84 23.75
N GLU A 112 9.53 13.26 23.80
CA GLU A 112 10.51 13.55 24.85
C GLU A 112 11.06 14.98 24.79
N GLU A 113 11.43 15.46 23.60
CA GLU A 113 12.06 16.77 23.41
C GLU A 113 11.05 17.93 23.52
N GLU A 114 9.86 17.73 22.96
CA GLU A 114 8.83 18.78 22.86
C GLU A 114 7.80 18.73 24.00
N ARG A 115 7.88 17.74 24.91
CA ARG A 115 6.87 17.49 25.95
C ARG A 115 6.41 18.75 26.69
N LYS A 116 7.36 19.59 27.07
CA LYS A 116 7.14 20.80 27.87
C LYS A 116 6.34 21.88 27.13
N TYR A 117 6.20 21.77 25.81
CA TYR A 117 5.44 22.68 24.95
C TYR A 117 4.09 22.09 24.51
N LEU A 118 3.79 20.85 24.91
CA LEU A 118 2.52 20.20 24.61
C LEU A 118 1.44 20.68 25.58
N SER A 119 0.24 20.87 25.06
CA SER A 119 -0.96 20.96 25.88
C SER A 119 -1.31 19.60 26.51
N GLU A 120 -2.16 19.61 27.54
CA GLU A 120 -2.62 18.38 28.20
C GLU A 120 -3.31 17.41 27.24
N VAL A 121 -4.08 17.94 26.28
CA VAL A 121 -4.76 17.15 25.24
C VAL A 121 -3.73 16.49 24.31
N GLU A 122 -2.70 17.23 23.92
CA GLU A 122 -1.65 16.73 23.05
C GLU A 122 -0.79 15.65 23.72
N ASP A 123 -0.44 15.84 24.99
CA ASP A 123 0.28 14.84 25.79
C ASP A 123 -0.53 13.53 25.87
N GLN A 124 -1.85 13.61 26.10
CA GLN A 124 -2.72 12.43 26.10
C GLN A 124 -2.76 11.71 24.74
N ILE A 125 -2.95 12.47 23.65
CA ILE A 125 -2.98 11.91 22.29
C ILE A 125 -1.66 11.20 21.96
N LEU A 126 -0.52 11.81 22.24
CA LEU A 126 0.78 11.21 21.93
C LEU A 126 1.07 9.96 22.75
N ASN A 127 0.67 9.92 24.02
CA ASN A 127 0.78 8.70 24.83
C ASN A 127 -0.01 7.54 24.20
N ASP A 128 -1.24 7.80 23.73
CA ASP A 128 -2.03 6.79 23.00
C ASP A 128 -1.37 6.41 21.66
N TRP A 129 -0.81 7.39 20.93
CA TRP A 129 -0.13 7.12 19.66
C TRP A 129 1.19 6.36 19.83
N MET A 130 1.89 6.41 20.96
CA MET A 130 3.12 5.64 21.12
C MET A 130 2.86 4.12 21.30
N ASP A 131 1.68 3.70 21.77
CA ASP A 131 1.32 2.27 21.89
C ASP A 131 0.55 1.69 20.70
N ASN A 132 0.48 2.44 19.60
CA ASN A 132 -0.29 2.08 18.43
C ASN A 132 0.31 0.90 17.61
N LEU A 133 -0.48 0.30 16.71
CA LEU A 133 -0.08 -0.85 15.87
C LEU A 133 -0.56 -0.71 14.42
N TYR A 134 0.31 -1.07 13.48
CA TYR A 134 -0.11 -1.39 12.12
C TYR A 134 -0.56 -2.84 12.06
N SER A 135 -1.79 -3.08 11.62
CA SER A 135 -2.39 -4.41 11.59
C SER A 135 -3.38 -4.55 10.43
N PHE A 136 -4.06 -5.69 10.38
CA PHE A 136 -5.05 -6.04 9.38
C PHE A 136 -6.40 -6.23 10.05
N PHE A 137 -7.43 -5.58 9.54
CA PHE A 137 -8.74 -5.49 10.17
C PHE A 137 -9.82 -5.89 9.19
N GLU A 138 -10.67 -6.83 9.56
CA GLU A 138 -11.88 -7.17 8.82
C GLU A 138 -12.99 -6.17 9.11
N VAL A 139 -13.61 -5.61 8.07
CA VAL A 139 -14.75 -4.70 8.19
C VAL A 139 -16.00 -5.51 8.57
N GLU A 140 -16.50 -5.32 9.78
CA GLU A 140 -17.75 -5.95 10.22
C GLU A 140 -18.97 -5.17 9.76
N GLU A 141 -18.91 -3.85 9.89
CA GLU A 141 -20.04 -2.96 9.63
C GLU A 141 -19.54 -1.62 9.09
N VAL A 142 -20.23 -1.08 8.10
CA VAL A 142 -19.94 0.23 7.51
C VAL A 142 -21.06 1.18 7.90
N PHE A 143 -20.68 2.34 8.44
CA PHE A 143 -21.60 3.43 8.75
C PHE A 143 -21.39 4.53 7.70
N PRO A 144 -22.24 4.62 6.66
CA PRO A 144 -22.02 5.54 5.54
C PRO A 144 -21.78 6.97 6.00
N LYS A 145 -20.71 7.60 5.48
CA LYS A 145 -20.28 8.98 5.80
C LYS A 145 -19.93 9.22 7.28
N LYS A 146 -19.74 8.15 8.07
CA LYS A 146 -19.38 8.23 9.49
C LYS A 146 -18.10 7.45 9.79
N GLY A 147 -17.98 6.23 9.27
CA GLY A 147 -16.86 5.35 9.57
C GLY A 147 -17.20 3.88 9.40
N CYS A 148 -16.48 3.02 10.11
CA CYS A 148 -16.70 1.59 10.09
C CYS A 148 -16.34 0.96 11.43
N ARG A 149 -16.93 -0.21 11.71
CA ARG A 149 -16.52 -1.09 12.77
C ARG A 149 -15.65 -2.19 12.17
N VAL A 150 -14.46 -2.35 12.72
CA VAL A 150 -13.45 -3.27 12.20
C VAL A 150 -12.94 -4.19 13.31
N ARG A 151 -12.58 -5.41 12.95
CA ARG A 151 -12.01 -6.41 13.86
C ARG A 151 -10.60 -6.76 13.43
N ASP A 152 -9.62 -6.58 14.32
CA ASP A 152 -8.25 -7.03 14.07
C ASP A 152 -8.25 -8.56 13.87
N ILE A 153 -7.72 -9.02 12.74
CA ILE A 153 -7.78 -10.44 12.37
C ILE A 153 -6.83 -11.32 13.21
N PHE A 154 -5.87 -10.73 13.90
CA PHE A 154 -4.87 -11.42 14.73
C PHE A 154 -5.22 -11.36 16.22
N SER A 155 -5.59 -10.18 16.73
CA SER A 155 -5.94 -10.01 18.14
C SER A 155 -7.42 -10.31 18.43
N GLY A 156 -8.28 -10.19 17.42
CA GLY A 156 -9.74 -10.28 17.56
C GLY A 156 -10.39 -9.03 18.16
N GLU A 157 -9.59 -8.00 18.47
CA GLU A 157 -10.05 -6.73 19.04
C GLU A 157 -10.97 -6.00 18.07
N LEU A 158 -11.98 -5.34 18.63
CA LEU A 158 -13.07 -4.70 17.90
C LEU A 158 -12.98 -3.20 18.11
N ILE A 159 -12.85 -2.44 17.01
CA ILE A 159 -12.58 -1.00 17.04
C ILE A 159 -13.56 -0.30 16.11
N GLU A 160 -14.15 0.80 16.58
CA GLU A 160 -14.91 1.72 15.74
C GLU A 160 -14.01 2.86 15.27
N VAL A 161 -13.80 2.94 13.96
CA VAL A 161 -12.95 3.95 13.32
C VAL A 161 -13.83 4.95 12.60
N LYS A 162 -13.64 6.23 12.91
CA LYS A 162 -14.27 7.33 12.18
C LYS A 162 -13.47 7.62 10.93
N ASP A 163 -14.09 7.43 9.78
CA ASP A 163 -13.51 7.76 8.49
C ASP A 163 -14.63 8.02 7.48
N THR A 164 -14.90 9.29 7.25
CA THR A 164 -15.99 9.73 6.36
C THR A 164 -15.68 9.48 4.89
N ALA A 165 -14.40 9.48 4.48
CA ALA A 165 -14.00 9.32 3.09
C ALA A 165 -13.89 7.85 2.68
N SER A 166 -13.36 7.00 3.57
CA SER A 166 -13.20 5.57 3.31
C SER A 166 -14.53 4.80 3.46
N SER A 167 -15.43 5.24 4.35
CA SER A 167 -16.74 4.57 4.56
C SER A 167 -17.67 4.56 3.35
N GLU A 168 -17.40 5.35 2.31
CA GLU A 168 -18.15 5.31 1.05
C GLU A 168 -17.57 4.32 0.02
N ARG A 169 -16.37 3.78 0.26
CA ARG A 169 -15.61 2.96 -0.70
C ARG A 169 -15.26 1.57 -0.20
N ILE A 170 -15.45 1.29 1.08
CA ILE A 170 -15.24 -0.01 1.70
C ILE A 170 -16.57 -0.76 1.87
N SER A 171 -16.52 -2.08 1.75
CA SER A 171 -17.67 -2.97 1.95
C SER A 171 -17.47 -3.84 3.18
N THR A 172 -18.56 -4.36 3.73
CA THR A 172 -18.50 -5.41 4.75
C THR A 172 -17.66 -6.58 4.25
N SER A 173 -16.88 -7.17 5.16
CA SER A 173 -15.90 -8.23 4.94
C SER A 173 -14.61 -7.85 4.20
N ASP A 174 -14.46 -6.62 3.73
CA ASP A 174 -13.16 -6.16 3.24
C ASP A 174 -12.11 -6.23 4.35
N ILE A 175 -10.85 -6.44 3.98
CA ILE A 175 -9.72 -6.40 4.91
C ILE A 175 -8.97 -5.10 4.71
N ILE A 176 -8.87 -4.30 5.77
CA ILE A 176 -8.13 -3.05 5.81
C ILE A 176 -6.76 -3.32 6.45
N ALA A 177 -5.66 -2.96 5.78
CA ALA A 177 -4.37 -2.81 6.43
C ALA A 177 -4.12 -1.33 6.73
N GLY A 178 -3.81 -1.04 7.98
CA GLY A 178 -3.67 0.33 8.43
C GLY A 178 -3.34 0.42 9.91
N ARG A 179 -3.34 1.65 10.40
CA ARG A 179 -2.96 1.98 11.77
C ARG A 179 -4.04 2.85 12.42
N PRO A 180 -4.92 2.27 13.25
CA PRO A 180 -5.85 3.05 14.05
C PRO A 180 -5.09 3.83 15.11
N LEU A 181 -5.26 5.15 15.12
CA LEU A 181 -4.76 6.08 16.11
C LEU A 181 -5.92 6.60 16.95
N LYS A 182 -5.80 6.46 18.26
CA LYS A 182 -6.80 6.95 19.19
C LYS A 182 -6.66 8.46 19.38
N THR A 183 -7.79 9.15 19.40
CA THR A 183 -7.88 10.61 19.57
C THR A 183 -9.10 10.89 20.43
N GLY A 184 -8.87 11.07 21.74
CA GLY A 184 -9.95 11.14 22.72
C GLY A 184 -10.71 9.81 22.79
N ASN A 185 -12.01 9.84 22.50
CA ASN A 185 -12.88 8.65 22.53
C ASN A 185 -13.02 7.95 21.18
N ASN A 186 -12.40 8.48 20.12
CA ASN A 186 -12.52 7.92 18.77
C ASN A 186 -11.20 7.37 18.25
N TYR A 187 -11.28 6.51 17.25
CA TYR A 187 -10.15 6.09 16.45
C TYR A 187 -10.25 6.68 15.04
N TYR A 188 -9.10 7.05 14.49
CA TYR A 188 -8.93 7.47 13.11
C TYR A 188 -7.76 6.71 12.50
N PHE A 189 -7.77 6.41 11.20
CA PHE A 189 -6.56 5.87 10.59
C PHE A 189 -5.47 6.94 10.48
N SER A 190 -4.21 6.56 10.71
CA SER A 190 -3.06 7.48 10.71
C SER A 190 -2.84 8.18 9.36
N GLY A 191 -3.27 7.59 8.26
CA GLY A 191 -3.08 8.14 6.92
C GLY A 191 -3.64 7.22 5.84
N VAL A 192 -2.76 6.67 5.01
CA VAL A 192 -3.15 5.78 3.91
C VAL A 192 -3.51 4.41 4.44
N ILE A 193 -4.74 3.97 4.16
CA ILE A 193 -5.14 2.58 4.33
C ILE A 193 -5.01 1.80 3.02
N LEU A 194 -4.78 0.49 3.14
CA LEU A 194 -4.88 -0.45 2.04
C LEU A 194 -6.11 -1.31 2.24
N VAL A 195 -6.87 -1.55 1.17
CA VAL A 195 -8.09 -2.35 1.21
C VAL A 195 -7.90 -3.57 0.32
N TYR A 196 -8.17 -4.74 0.88
CA TYR A 196 -8.08 -6.04 0.23
C TYR A 196 -9.45 -6.72 0.24
N PRO A 197 -9.79 -7.51 -0.79
CA PRO A 197 -10.98 -8.36 -0.76
C PRO A 197 -10.94 -9.37 0.38
N SER A 198 -12.11 -9.75 0.90
CA SER A 198 -12.27 -10.75 1.98
C SER A 198 -11.54 -12.08 1.72
N SER A 199 -11.45 -12.50 0.45
CA SER A 199 -10.79 -13.74 0.03
C SER A 199 -9.29 -13.77 0.32
N PHE A 200 -8.67 -12.63 0.66
CA PHE A 200 -7.24 -12.52 0.97
C PHE A 200 -6.94 -12.83 2.43
N LYS A 201 -7.96 -12.84 3.30
CA LYS A 201 -7.79 -13.10 4.74
C LYS A 201 -7.01 -14.38 5.04
N PRO A 202 -7.27 -15.55 4.41
CA PRO A 202 -6.47 -16.76 4.65
C PRO A 202 -4.99 -16.58 4.27
N LEU A 203 -4.72 -15.91 3.14
CA LEU A 203 -3.35 -15.63 2.69
C LEU A 203 -2.59 -14.74 3.69
N ILE A 204 -3.26 -13.70 4.20
CA ILE A 204 -2.69 -12.78 5.19
C ILE A 204 -2.40 -13.52 6.50
N ILE A 205 -3.32 -14.36 6.97
CA ILE A 205 -3.16 -15.18 8.18
C ILE A 205 -2.03 -16.19 8.01
N ASP A 206 -1.96 -16.88 6.87
CA ASP A 206 -0.90 -17.86 6.58
C ASP A 206 0.48 -17.19 6.52
N PHE A 207 0.56 -16.02 5.89
CA PHE A 207 1.78 -15.20 5.85
C PHE A 207 2.20 -14.83 7.27
N PHE A 208 1.29 -14.22 8.05
CA PHE A 208 1.53 -13.83 9.43
C PHE A 208 2.01 -15.03 10.27
N ASN A 209 1.33 -16.17 10.20
CA ASN A 209 1.68 -17.35 10.99
C ASN A 209 3.07 -17.88 10.65
N ARG A 210 3.45 -17.86 9.38
CA ARG A 210 4.78 -18.28 8.93
C ARG A 210 5.85 -17.31 9.45
N GLU A 211 5.69 -16.01 9.20
CA GLU A 211 6.68 -15.01 9.61
C GLU A 211 6.77 -14.90 11.13
N PHE A 212 5.64 -14.96 11.84
CA PHE A 212 5.61 -14.94 13.31
C PHE A 212 6.30 -16.18 13.91
N LYS A 213 6.20 -17.34 13.25
CA LYS A 213 6.95 -18.53 13.66
C LYS A 213 8.46 -18.32 13.51
N GLU A 214 8.91 -17.68 12.43
CA GLU A 214 10.33 -17.33 12.27
C GLU A 214 10.76 -16.26 13.28
N TYR A 215 9.93 -15.24 13.51
CA TYR A 215 10.16 -14.22 14.53
C TYR A 215 10.40 -14.83 15.92
N LYS A 216 9.58 -15.79 16.36
CA LYS A 216 9.78 -16.50 17.63
C LYS A 216 11.07 -17.34 17.69
N LYS A 217 11.59 -17.81 16.57
CA LYS A 217 12.88 -18.52 16.56
C LYS A 217 14.03 -17.56 16.81
N THR A 218 13.92 -16.34 16.28
CA THR A 218 14.93 -15.29 16.39
C THR A 218 14.88 -14.57 17.74
N PHE A 219 13.71 -14.09 18.15
CA PHE A 219 13.53 -13.24 19.35
C PHE A 219 13.05 -14.00 20.60
N GLY A 220 12.87 -15.32 20.47
CA GLY A 220 12.51 -16.22 21.55
C GLY A 220 11.04 -16.59 21.59
N ARG A 221 10.76 -17.75 22.20
CA ARG A 221 9.41 -18.36 22.18
C ARG A 221 8.33 -17.56 22.91
N LYS A 222 8.72 -16.63 23.78
CA LYS A 222 7.78 -15.80 24.56
C LYS A 222 7.26 -14.58 23.78
N SER A 223 7.83 -14.28 22.62
CA SER A 223 7.38 -13.17 21.78
C SER A 223 5.91 -13.30 21.38
N THR A 224 5.19 -12.20 21.48
CA THR A 224 3.75 -12.08 21.20
C THR A 224 3.49 -11.59 19.78
N SER A 225 2.24 -11.73 19.32
CA SER A 225 1.81 -11.18 18.04
C SER A 225 1.96 -9.66 18.00
N LYS A 226 1.71 -8.98 19.13
CA LYS A 226 1.91 -7.54 19.27
C LYS A 226 3.38 -7.15 19.08
N ASP A 227 4.32 -7.91 19.63
CA ASP A 227 5.75 -7.64 19.45
C ASP A 227 6.14 -7.73 17.97
N TYR A 228 5.72 -8.82 17.30
CA TYR A 228 5.94 -8.99 15.87
C TYR A 228 5.32 -7.87 15.02
N LEU A 229 4.08 -7.46 15.31
CA LEU A 229 3.42 -6.39 14.56
C LEU A 229 4.07 -5.02 14.83
N LYS A 230 4.55 -4.76 16.05
CA LYS A 230 5.29 -3.54 16.39
C LYS A 230 6.62 -3.43 15.66
N ASP A 231 7.31 -4.56 15.48
CA ASP A 231 8.62 -4.55 14.84
C ASP A 231 8.50 -4.67 13.32
N TRP A 232 7.69 -5.62 12.82
CA TRP A 232 7.67 -6.05 11.41
C TRP A 232 6.29 -6.00 10.76
N GLY A 233 5.24 -5.49 11.44
CA GLY A 233 3.88 -5.45 10.89
C GLY A 233 3.79 -4.74 9.54
N PHE A 234 4.56 -3.66 9.36
CA PHE A 234 4.64 -2.91 8.11
C PHE A 234 5.21 -3.72 6.94
N LEU A 235 6.15 -4.64 7.19
CA LEU A 235 6.75 -5.47 6.15
C LEU A 235 5.69 -6.35 5.49
N MET A 236 4.69 -6.79 6.26
CA MET A 236 3.61 -7.62 5.71
C MET A 236 2.84 -6.89 4.60
N GLY A 237 2.59 -5.58 4.75
CA GLY A 237 1.94 -4.78 3.71
C GLY A 237 2.76 -4.76 2.42
N ASN A 238 4.05 -4.49 2.52
CA ASN A 238 4.97 -4.46 1.37
C ASN A 238 5.12 -5.84 0.71
N TYR A 239 5.26 -6.90 1.50
CA TYR A 239 5.34 -8.27 0.99
C TYR A 239 4.04 -8.73 0.34
N LEU A 240 2.87 -8.36 0.87
CA LEU A 240 1.60 -8.67 0.24
C LEU A 240 1.47 -7.91 -1.08
N GLU A 241 1.78 -6.61 -1.12
CA GLU A 241 1.76 -5.86 -2.38
C GLU A 241 2.68 -6.48 -3.44
N ASP A 242 3.89 -6.86 -3.07
CA ASP A 242 4.82 -7.49 -4.00
C ASP A 242 4.38 -8.92 -4.36
N ALA A 243 3.85 -9.71 -3.43
CA ALA A 243 3.28 -11.02 -3.74
C ALA A 243 2.11 -10.91 -4.73
N LEU A 244 1.29 -9.86 -4.60
CA LEU A 244 0.15 -9.58 -5.47
C LEU A 244 0.58 -9.09 -6.86
N LYS A 245 1.66 -8.31 -6.97
CA LYS A 245 2.29 -7.95 -8.25
C LYS A 245 2.88 -9.15 -9.00
N HIS A 246 3.13 -10.25 -8.31
CA HIS A 246 3.74 -11.46 -8.88
C HIS A 246 2.76 -12.63 -9.00
N GLN A 247 1.50 -12.45 -8.58
CA GLN A 247 0.50 -13.51 -8.60
C GLN A 247 -0.09 -13.67 -10.00
N ARG A 248 0.22 -14.79 -10.65
CA ARG A 248 -0.38 -15.13 -11.94
C ARG A 248 -1.78 -15.68 -11.70
N PHE A 249 -2.78 -14.86 -12.01
CA PHE A 249 -4.14 -15.36 -12.16
C PHE A 249 -4.22 -16.16 -13.44
N LEU A 250 -4.71 -17.40 -13.34
CA LEU A 250 -4.89 -18.27 -14.48
C LEU A 250 -6.38 -18.39 -14.80
N THR A 251 -6.73 -18.44 -16.08
CA THR A 251 -8.07 -18.91 -16.48
C THR A 251 -8.23 -20.39 -16.10
N PRO A 252 -9.45 -20.95 -16.06
CA PRO A 252 -9.65 -22.39 -15.87
C PRO A 252 -8.87 -23.26 -16.86
N GLU A 253 -8.52 -22.72 -18.03
CA GLU A 253 -7.70 -23.36 -19.06
C GLU A 253 -6.18 -23.26 -18.82
N GLY A 254 -5.74 -22.58 -17.76
CA GLY A 254 -4.33 -22.44 -17.38
C GLY A 254 -3.57 -21.32 -18.11
N ASP A 255 -4.25 -20.47 -18.89
CA ASP A 255 -3.66 -19.28 -19.51
C ASP A 255 -3.57 -18.12 -18.49
N ASP A 256 -2.64 -17.17 -18.66
CA ASP A 256 -2.65 -15.93 -17.87
C ASP A 256 -3.96 -15.16 -18.09
N LEU A 257 -4.64 -14.82 -17.00
CA LEU A 257 -5.88 -14.06 -16.99
C LEU A 257 -5.59 -12.60 -17.35
N VAL A 258 -5.96 -12.19 -18.57
CA VAL A 258 -5.75 -10.84 -19.10
C VAL A 258 -7.00 -10.38 -19.83
N LEU A 259 -7.37 -9.10 -19.72
CA LEU A 259 -8.39 -8.51 -20.57
C LEU A 259 -7.76 -8.19 -21.93
N ALA A 260 -7.95 -9.11 -22.87
CA ALA A 260 -7.45 -9.05 -24.23
C ALA A 260 -8.59 -8.66 -25.18
N SER A 261 -8.32 -7.69 -26.05
CA SER A 261 -9.29 -7.25 -27.05
C SER A 261 -8.63 -6.99 -28.39
N ALA A 262 -9.40 -7.17 -29.47
CA ALA A 262 -9.01 -6.82 -30.83
C ALA A 262 -10.13 -5.99 -31.46
N THR A 263 -9.76 -4.92 -32.16
CA THR A 263 -10.71 -4.05 -32.85
C THR A 263 -10.48 -4.14 -34.36
N TYR A 264 -11.58 -4.13 -35.10
CA TYR A 264 -11.61 -4.19 -36.55
C TYR A 264 -12.54 -3.13 -37.12
N ASP A 265 -12.11 -2.48 -38.20
CA ASP A 265 -12.97 -1.64 -39.03
C ASP A 265 -13.75 -2.50 -40.03
N LEU A 266 -15.00 -2.14 -40.27
CA LEU A 266 -15.92 -2.85 -41.14
C LEU A 266 -16.00 -2.20 -42.52
N LYS A 267 -15.99 -3.02 -43.58
CA LYS A 267 -16.31 -2.55 -44.94
C LYS A 267 -17.80 -2.65 -45.28
N ASN A 268 -18.50 -3.62 -44.69
CA ASN A 268 -19.92 -3.84 -44.94
C ASN A 268 -20.58 -4.54 -43.74
N TYR A 269 -21.39 -3.78 -42.99
CA TYR A 269 -22.05 -4.24 -41.77
C TYR A 269 -22.94 -5.46 -42.00
N ASP A 270 -23.85 -5.41 -42.98
CA ASP A 270 -24.84 -6.47 -43.19
C ASP A 270 -24.20 -7.81 -43.58
N ARG A 271 -23.17 -7.77 -44.42
CA ARG A 271 -22.40 -8.97 -44.79
C ARG A 271 -21.63 -9.53 -43.60
N VAL A 272 -21.10 -8.68 -42.74
CA VAL A 272 -20.40 -9.10 -41.52
C VAL A 272 -21.38 -9.75 -40.54
N LEU A 273 -22.51 -9.09 -40.25
CA LEU A 273 -23.56 -9.62 -39.38
C LEU A 273 -24.07 -10.98 -39.88
N GLY A 274 -24.37 -11.08 -41.18
CA GLY A 274 -24.83 -12.32 -41.81
C GLY A 274 -23.81 -13.45 -41.75
N ASN A 275 -22.50 -13.14 -41.75
CA ASN A 275 -21.44 -14.15 -41.60
C ASN A 275 -21.20 -14.54 -40.15
N LEU A 276 -21.28 -13.60 -39.19
CA LEU A 276 -21.17 -13.90 -37.76
C LEU A 276 -22.27 -14.88 -37.30
N ARG A 277 -23.51 -14.66 -37.74
CA ARG A 277 -24.65 -15.56 -37.45
C ARG A 277 -24.48 -16.99 -37.97
N LYS A 278 -23.59 -17.22 -38.94
CA LYS A 278 -23.28 -18.56 -39.49
C LYS A 278 -22.18 -19.28 -38.71
N ILE A 279 -21.57 -18.64 -37.72
CA ILE A 279 -20.50 -19.24 -36.92
C ILE A 279 -21.13 -20.01 -35.76
N ASN A 280 -21.09 -21.34 -35.82
CA ASN A 280 -21.72 -22.22 -34.82
C ASN A 280 -21.27 -21.98 -33.36
N SER A 281 -20.07 -21.44 -33.15
CA SER A 281 -19.56 -21.11 -31.82
C SER A 281 -20.00 -19.73 -31.31
N LEU A 282 -20.68 -18.91 -32.12
CA LEU A 282 -21.19 -17.61 -31.71
C LEU A 282 -22.69 -17.70 -31.45
N GLN A 283 -23.11 -17.21 -30.29
CA GLN A 283 -24.52 -17.08 -29.94
C GLN A 283 -24.87 -15.60 -29.75
N GLU A 284 -25.80 -15.08 -30.54
CA GLU A 284 -26.30 -13.72 -30.41
C GLU A 284 -27.10 -13.60 -29.10
N MET A 285 -26.79 -12.59 -28.29
CA MET A 285 -27.45 -12.35 -27.01
C MET A 285 -28.79 -11.62 -27.21
N ALA A 286 -29.80 -11.97 -26.42
CA ALA A 286 -31.08 -11.26 -26.42
C ALA A 286 -30.91 -9.85 -25.82
N GLY A 287 -31.43 -8.82 -26.49
CA GLY A 287 -31.42 -7.43 -26.02
C GLY A 287 -30.48 -6.46 -26.75
N GLY A 288 -29.79 -6.87 -27.82
CA GLY A 288 -29.03 -5.94 -28.67
C GLY A 288 -29.94 -4.96 -29.43
N THR A 289 -29.58 -3.67 -29.46
CA THR A 289 -30.27 -2.67 -30.30
C THR A 289 -29.79 -2.77 -31.74
N ASP A 290 -30.50 -2.17 -32.70
CA ASP A 290 -30.07 -2.14 -34.12
C ASP A 290 -28.70 -1.48 -34.32
N GLU A 291 -28.23 -0.73 -33.33
CA GLU A 291 -26.96 -0.03 -33.34
C GLU A 291 -25.81 -0.84 -32.74
N LEU A 292 -26.11 -1.82 -31.87
CA LEU A 292 -25.11 -2.67 -31.20
C LEU A 292 -25.63 -4.11 -31.06
N ARG A 293 -24.93 -5.06 -31.71
CA ARG A 293 -25.18 -6.50 -31.57
C ARG A 293 -24.08 -7.14 -30.73
N LEU A 294 -24.47 -8.03 -29.82
CA LEU A 294 -23.57 -8.75 -28.91
C LEU A 294 -23.65 -10.25 -29.18
N PHE A 295 -22.49 -10.89 -29.33
CA PHE A 295 -22.36 -12.34 -29.47
C PHE A 295 -21.49 -12.91 -28.35
N SER A 296 -21.96 -13.95 -27.68
CA SER A 296 -21.12 -14.78 -26.81
C SER A 296 -20.37 -15.80 -27.65
N TRP A 297 -19.05 -15.86 -27.48
CA TRP A 297 -18.23 -16.89 -28.11
C TRP A 297 -18.08 -18.09 -27.18
N LEU A 298 -18.66 -19.21 -27.58
CA LEU A 298 -18.77 -20.42 -26.79
C LEU A 298 -17.67 -21.42 -27.13
N ARG A 299 -17.24 -22.15 -26.10
CA ARG A 299 -16.43 -23.37 -26.24
C ARG A 299 -17.28 -24.52 -26.81
N ALA A 300 -16.61 -25.57 -27.27
CA ALA A 300 -17.25 -26.76 -27.83
C ALA A 300 -18.26 -27.45 -26.87
N ASP A 301 -18.05 -27.32 -25.56
CA ASP A 301 -18.96 -27.83 -24.51
C ASP A 301 -20.23 -26.97 -24.32
N LYS A 302 -20.29 -25.79 -24.95
CA LYS A 302 -21.36 -24.78 -24.86
C LYS A 302 -21.67 -24.26 -23.45
N SER A 303 -20.92 -24.68 -22.43
CA SER A 303 -21.08 -24.20 -21.04
C SER A 303 -20.08 -23.10 -20.70
N THR A 304 -18.96 -23.03 -21.41
CA THR A 304 -17.89 -22.04 -21.15
C THR A 304 -17.89 -20.95 -22.22
N ILE A 305 -17.89 -19.68 -21.80
CA ILE A 305 -17.77 -18.52 -22.69
C ILE A 305 -16.30 -18.11 -22.77
N TYR A 306 -15.73 -18.14 -23.98
CA TYR A 306 -14.37 -17.68 -24.25
C TYR A 306 -14.24 -16.16 -24.31
N GLY A 307 -15.30 -15.47 -24.70
CA GLY A 307 -15.31 -14.02 -24.81
C GLY A 307 -16.59 -13.51 -25.44
N THR A 308 -16.64 -12.20 -25.67
CA THR A 308 -17.74 -11.50 -26.32
C THR A 308 -17.27 -10.87 -27.62
N ILE A 309 -18.19 -10.74 -28.57
CA ILE A 309 -18.00 -9.99 -29.81
C ILE A 309 -19.09 -8.93 -29.89
N GLU A 310 -18.66 -7.68 -29.92
CA GLU A 310 -19.48 -6.49 -30.09
C GLU A 310 -19.42 -6.07 -31.55
N LEU A 311 -20.57 -5.88 -32.18
CA LEU A 311 -20.70 -5.40 -33.54
C LEU A 311 -21.51 -4.09 -33.57
N GLU A 312 -20.87 -3.03 -34.00
CA GLU A 312 -21.46 -1.71 -34.28
C GLU A 312 -21.46 -1.45 -35.79
N LYS A 313 -22.07 -0.33 -36.24
CA LYS A 313 -22.18 0.03 -37.67
C LYS A 313 -20.84 -0.02 -38.43
N ASN A 314 -19.76 0.46 -37.81
CA ASN A 314 -18.45 0.60 -38.47
C ASN A 314 -17.34 -0.22 -37.80
N LYS A 315 -17.60 -0.84 -36.64
CA LYS A 315 -16.57 -1.54 -35.87
C LYS A 315 -17.03 -2.89 -35.37
N LEU A 316 -16.08 -3.82 -35.30
CA LEU A 316 -16.20 -5.08 -34.59
C LEU A 316 -15.13 -5.17 -33.53
N LYS A 317 -15.53 -5.49 -32.31
CA LYS A 317 -14.64 -5.61 -31.17
C LYS A 317 -14.80 -6.98 -30.55
N VAL A 318 -13.68 -7.66 -30.32
CA VAL A 318 -13.61 -8.93 -29.60
C VAL A 318 -13.02 -8.65 -28.24
N GLU A 319 -13.62 -9.18 -27.17
CA GLU A 319 -13.07 -9.15 -25.81
C GLU A 319 -13.03 -10.56 -25.21
N CYS A 320 -11.92 -10.90 -24.56
CA CYS A 320 -11.74 -12.18 -23.89
C CYS A 320 -10.71 -12.09 -22.77
N TYR A 321 -10.63 -13.15 -21.97
CA TYR A 321 -9.80 -13.19 -20.77
C TYR A 321 -8.43 -13.89 -20.93
N SER A 322 -8.00 -14.15 -22.16
CA SER A 322 -6.69 -14.76 -22.48
C SER A 322 -6.17 -14.29 -23.86
N ALA A 323 -4.86 -14.04 -23.97
CA ALA A 323 -4.22 -13.68 -25.24
C ALA A 323 -4.21 -14.84 -26.26
N ASN A 324 -4.16 -16.08 -25.77
CA ASN A 324 -4.24 -17.28 -26.58
C ASN A 324 -5.66 -17.45 -27.14
N ILE A 325 -6.67 -17.21 -26.30
CA ILE A 325 -8.07 -17.15 -26.73
C ILE A 325 -8.28 -16.02 -27.75
N LEU A 326 -7.72 -14.82 -27.52
CA LEU A 326 -7.79 -13.72 -28.49
C LEU A 326 -7.22 -14.14 -29.85
N SER A 327 -6.05 -14.77 -29.87
CA SER A 327 -5.41 -15.24 -31.09
C SER A 327 -6.28 -16.23 -31.88
N LYS A 328 -6.96 -17.14 -31.16
CA LYS A 328 -7.96 -18.05 -31.76
C LYS A 328 -9.16 -17.27 -32.32
N ALA A 329 -9.61 -16.23 -31.61
CA ALA A 329 -10.71 -15.38 -32.05
C ALA A 329 -10.36 -14.64 -33.34
N LYS A 330 -9.16 -14.04 -33.40
CA LYS A 330 -8.65 -13.33 -34.57
C LYS A 330 -8.60 -14.25 -35.78
N ASN A 331 -8.02 -15.45 -35.63
CA ASN A 331 -7.98 -16.45 -36.70
C ASN A 331 -9.38 -16.83 -37.20
N LEU A 332 -10.35 -16.97 -36.29
CA LEU A 332 -11.74 -17.26 -36.66
C LEU A 332 -12.36 -16.10 -37.45
N ILE A 333 -12.20 -14.87 -36.96
CA ILE A 333 -12.77 -13.65 -37.53
C ILE A 333 -12.15 -13.34 -38.90
N GLU A 334 -10.83 -13.32 -39.01
CA GLU A 334 -10.12 -13.02 -40.26
C GLU A 334 -10.38 -14.07 -41.33
N LYS A 335 -10.55 -15.35 -40.94
CA LYS A 335 -10.88 -16.42 -41.88
C LYS A 335 -12.33 -16.35 -42.37
N ARG A 336 -13.28 -16.05 -41.47
CA ARG A 336 -14.73 -16.03 -41.79
C ARG A 336 -15.19 -14.73 -42.42
N LEU A 337 -14.51 -13.62 -42.12
CA LEU A 337 -14.82 -12.28 -42.59
C LEU A 337 -13.75 -11.74 -43.55
N LYS A 338 -12.99 -12.63 -44.20
CA LYS A 338 -11.89 -12.25 -45.09
C LYS A 338 -12.33 -11.20 -46.11
N GLY A 339 -11.61 -10.08 -46.15
CA GLY A 339 -11.88 -8.97 -47.08
C GLY A 339 -13.00 -8.02 -46.64
N LEU A 340 -13.76 -8.34 -45.59
CA LEU A 340 -14.84 -7.51 -45.04
C LEU A 340 -14.43 -6.72 -43.78
N VAL A 341 -13.37 -7.15 -43.11
CA VAL A 341 -12.82 -6.51 -41.92
C VAL A 341 -11.36 -6.15 -42.11
N VAL A 342 -10.91 -5.07 -41.47
CA VAL A 342 -9.50 -4.65 -41.40
C VAL A 342 -9.11 -4.55 -39.93
N HIS A 343 -8.04 -5.24 -39.53
CA HIS A 343 -7.56 -5.21 -38.15
C HIS A 343 -6.98 -3.83 -37.83
N GLU A 344 -7.50 -3.18 -36.78
CA GLU A 344 -7.06 -1.85 -36.34
C GLU A 344 -5.99 -1.95 -35.25
N GLY A 345 -6.14 -2.90 -34.32
CA GLY A 345 -5.17 -3.12 -33.26
C GLY A 345 -5.63 -4.09 -32.17
N ASP A 346 -4.67 -4.55 -31.38
CA ASP A 346 -4.89 -5.38 -30.20
C ASP A 346 -4.60 -4.57 -28.93
N LYS A 347 -5.39 -4.79 -27.88
CA LYS A 347 -5.12 -4.27 -26.54
C LYS A 347 -5.17 -5.43 -25.56
N ILE A 348 -4.04 -5.69 -24.89
CA ILE A 348 -3.94 -6.66 -23.81
C ILE A 348 -3.69 -5.89 -22.52
N ARG A 349 -4.55 -6.11 -21.52
CA ARG A 349 -4.47 -5.49 -20.19
C ARG A 349 -4.40 -6.59 -19.14
N GLN A 350 -3.33 -6.62 -18.36
CA GLN A 350 -3.25 -7.48 -17.17
C GLN A 350 -4.25 -6.99 -16.11
N LEU A 351 -4.81 -7.93 -15.34
CA LEU A 351 -5.76 -7.66 -14.26
C LEU A 351 -5.17 -6.68 -13.21
N GLU A 352 -3.86 -6.77 -12.96
CA GLU A 352 -3.08 -5.80 -12.17
C GLU A 352 -3.32 -4.35 -12.62
N SER A 353 -3.35 -4.11 -13.95
CA SER A 353 -3.57 -2.75 -14.48
C SER A 353 -5.00 -2.24 -14.31
N LEU A 354 -5.95 -3.06 -13.86
CA LEU A 354 -7.34 -2.67 -13.59
C LEU A 354 -7.56 -2.42 -12.10
N MET A 355 -6.91 -3.20 -11.24
CA MET A 355 -6.81 -2.94 -9.80
C MET A 355 -6.02 -1.66 -9.52
N LEU A 356 -4.99 -1.37 -10.32
CA LEU A 356 -4.12 -0.18 -10.16
C LEU A 356 -4.57 1.04 -10.97
N LYS A 357 -5.61 0.95 -11.82
CA LYS A 357 -6.06 2.08 -12.67
C LYS A 357 -6.84 3.19 -11.95
N GLY A 358 -6.65 3.31 -10.65
CA GLY A 358 -6.76 4.58 -9.93
C GLY A 358 -5.48 5.43 -9.97
N ARG A 359 -4.31 4.89 -10.36
CA ARG A 359 -3.05 5.64 -10.44
C ARG A 359 -2.19 5.19 -11.63
N SER A 360 -1.75 6.19 -12.38
CA SER A 360 -1.05 6.09 -13.66
C SER A 360 0.44 5.78 -13.51
N GLY A 361 0.96 4.84 -14.31
CA GLY A 361 2.40 4.68 -14.56
C GLY A 361 2.68 3.39 -15.36
N ARG A 362 3.41 3.47 -16.47
CA ARG A 362 3.62 2.35 -17.43
C ARG A 362 4.57 1.27 -16.86
N PRO A 363 4.38 -0.02 -17.22
CA PRO A 363 5.27 -1.09 -16.79
C PRO A 363 6.55 -1.14 -17.63
N ARG A 364 7.71 -1.25 -16.98
CA ARG A 364 8.99 -1.60 -17.60
C ARG A 364 9.24 -3.11 -17.40
N LYS A 365 9.65 -3.78 -18.48
CA LYS A 365 9.74 -5.26 -18.57
C LYS A 365 10.71 -5.84 -17.53
N ALA A 366 10.20 -6.74 -16.69
CA ALA A 366 10.95 -7.57 -15.76
C ALA A 366 11.89 -8.55 -16.49
N ASN A 367 13.13 -8.61 -16.03
CA ASN A 367 14.00 -9.75 -16.31
C ASN A 367 13.92 -10.70 -15.12
N LYS A 368 13.38 -11.90 -15.37
CA LYS A 368 13.24 -12.98 -14.39
C LYS A 368 14.61 -13.39 -13.84
N LYS A 369 14.70 -13.49 -12.52
CA LYS A 369 15.12 -14.71 -11.81
C LYS A 369 14.81 -14.60 -10.32
N SER A 370 13.65 -15.15 -9.95
CA SER A 370 13.47 -15.80 -8.65
C SER A 370 14.58 -16.85 -8.49
N ARG A 371 15.50 -16.57 -7.58
CA ARG A 371 16.35 -17.57 -6.93
C ARG A 371 16.54 -17.12 -5.49
N THR A 372 15.85 -17.81 -4.59
CA THR A 372 16.36 -18.11 -3.26
C THR A 372 17.86 -18.42 -3.35
N ARG A 373 18.69 -17.45 -2.97
CA ARG A 373 20.11 -17.64 -2.68
C ARG A 373 20.32 -17.18 -1.24
N ASN A 374 20.93 -18.09 -0.49
CA ASN A 374 21.30 -17.99 0.91
C ASN A 374 21.68 -16.59 1.39
N LYS A 375 21.17 -16.23 2.57
CA LYS A 375 21.88 -15.49 3.63
C LYS A 375 23.39 -15.80 3.57
N ALA A 376 24.23 -14.82 3.26
CA ALA A 376 25.59 -14.66 3.76
C ALA A 376 26.30 -13.58 2.94
N GLU A 377 26.63 -12.47 3.61
CA GLU A 377 27.69 -11.52 3.26
C GLU A 377 27.75 -10.98 1.82
N VAL A 378 27.67 -9.65 1.74
CA VAL A 378 27.93 -8.82 0.56
C VAL A 378 26.73 -8.67 -0.35
N ASN A 379 25.87 -7.70 -0.01
CA ASN A 379 25.15 -6.96 -1.05
C ASN A 379 26.16 -5.98 -1.69
N PRO A 380 26.59 -6.17 -2.95
CA PRO A 380 27.54 -5.26 -3.63
C PRO A 380 27.03 -3.82 -3.73
N VAL A 381 25.74 -3.63 -3.48
CA VAL A 381 25.06 -2.34 -3.47
C VAL A 381 25.24 -1.64 -2.12
N LEU A 382 25.13 -2.37 -1.00
CA LEU A 382 25.46 -1.82 0.33
C LEU A 382 26.95 -1.53 0.47
N ASP A 383 27.81 -2.39 -0.08
CA ASP A 383 29.26 -2.14 -0.11
C ASP A 383 29.59 -0.82 -0.85
N ARG A 384 28.94 -0.54 -1.99
CA ARG A 384 29.08 0.74 -2.72
C ARG A 384 28.49 1.92 -1.94
N TYR A 385 27.28 1.78 -1.40
CA TYR A 385 26.65 2.83 -0.61
C TYR A 385 27.52 3.25 0.58
N TYR A 386 28.06 2.29 1.33
CA TYR A 386 28.91 2.58 2.48
C TYR A 386 30.33 3.02 2.11
N GLU A 387 30.78 2.76 0.88
CA GLU A 387 31.99 3.39 0.32
C GLU A 387 31.81 4.88 0.06
N ASP A 388 30.63 5.31 -0.37
CA ASP A 388 30.34 6.72 -0.55
C ASP A 388 29.98 7.41 0.78
N TRP A 389 29.27 6.70 1.67
CA TRP A 389 28.81 7.21 2.97
C TRP A 389 29.95 7.74 3.85
N ILE A 390 31.12 7.07 3.86
CA ILE A 390 32.28 7.48 4.68
C ILE A 390 32.84 8.85 4.31
N ASP A 391 32.58 9.31 3.10
CA ASP A 391 32.99 10.60 2.56
C ASP A 391 31.80 11.57 2.35
N LYS A 392 30.59 11.17 2.79
CA LYS A 392 29.39 12.02 2.77
C LYS A 392 29.30 12.86 4.05
N PRO A 393 29.12 14.19 3.96
CA PRO A 393 28.87 15.03 5.13
C PRO A 393 27.59 14.61 5.86
N LEU A 394 27.70 14.29 7.15
CA LEU A 394 26.56 13.92 7.99
C LEU A 394 26.22 15.07 8.93
N LYS A 395 24.95 15.46 8.97
CA LYS A 395 24.51 16.56 9.82
C LYS A 395 24.65 16.23 11.31
N VAL A 396 24.44 14.96 11.71
CA VAL A 396 24.70 14.46 13.07
C VAL A 396 26.17 14.62 13.51
N LEU A 397 27.10 14.62 12.55
CA LEU A 397 28.53 14.91 12.75
C LEU A 397 28.86 16.40 12.55
N GLN A 398 27.87 17.30 12.69
CA GLN A 398 28.00 18.75 12.46
C GLN A 398 28.47 19.10 11.04
N GLY A 399 27.98 18.36 10.04
CA GLY A 399 28.34 18.56 8.64
C GLY A 399 29.71 18.01 8.28
N LYS A 400 30.37 17.24 9.16
CA LYS A 400 31.60 16.52 8.86
C LYS A 400 31.29 15.17 8.25
N THR A 401 32.20 14.65 7.42
CA THR A 401 32.14 13.27 6.98
C THR A 401 32.56 12.31 8.10
N PRO A 402 32.18 11.03 8.09
CA PRO A 402 32.72 10.01 8.99
C PRO A 402 34.26 10.05 9.05
N ARG A 403 34.93 10.18 7.90
CA ARG A 403 36.41 10.30 7.83
C ARG A 403 36.93 11.56 8.53
N GLN A 404 36.23 12.68 8.44
CA GLN A 404 36.60 13.93 9.11
C GLN A 404 36.30 13.88 10.61
N ALA A 405 35.21 13.23 11.03
CA ALA A 405 34.85 13.07 12.43
C ALA A 405 35.90 12.26 13.22
N MET A 406 36.63 11.37 12.55
CA MET A 406 37.76 10.64 13.13
C MET A 406 38.89 11.55 13.68
N GLN A 407 38.99 12.78 13.20
CA GLN A 407 40.06 13.72 13.58
C GLN A 407 39.90 14.31 14.99
N THR A 408 38.70 14.26 15.57
CA THR A 408 38.45 14.80 16.92
C THR A 408 37.92 13.72 17.86
N ARG A 409 38.22 13.84 19.16
CA ARG A 409 37.72 12.88 20.17
C ARG A 409 36.19 12.83 20.17
N GLN A 410 35.55 13.99 20.24
CA GLN A 410 34.08 14.10 20.20
C GLN A 410 33.46 13.56 18.90
N GLY A 411 34.14 13.73 17.77
CA GLY A 411 33.67 13.19 16.49
C GLY A 411 33.77 11.67 16.42
N ARG A 412 34.86 11.09 16.96
CA ARG A 412 35.01 9.63 17.11
C ARG A 412 33.95 9.03 18.03
N ASP A 413 33.69 9.63 19.17
CA ASP A 413 32.69 9.12 20.13
C ASP A 413 31.29 9.10 19.50
N LYS A 414 30.90 10.16 18.78
CA LYS A 414 29.63 10.19 18.04
C LYS A 414 29.58 9.20 16.89
N LEU A 415 30.67 9.08 16.13
CA LEU A 415 30.74 8.13 15.02
C LEU A 415 30.68 6.67 15.51
N ASN A 416 31.29 6.36 16.67
CA ASN A 416 31.17 5.05 17.29
C ASN A 416 29.72 4.75 17.68
N SER A 417 28.98 5.69 18.28
CA SER A 417 27.55 5.50 18.58
C SER A 417 26.75 5.15 17.32
N ILE A 418 26.95 5.93 16.25
CA ILE A 418 26.28 5.67 14.95
C ILE A 418 26.64 4.29 14.41
N LEU A 419 27.91 3.88 14.49
CA LEU A 419 28.34 2.56 14.03
C LEU A 419 27.87 1.43 14.96
N ASP A 420 27.68 1.67 16.25
CA ASP A 420 27.13 0.70 17.21
C ASP A 420 25.66 0.46 16.88
N GLU A 421 24.91 1.51 16.61
CA GLU A 421 23.49 1.42 16.24
C GLU A 421 23.30 0.86 14.84
N LEU A 422 24.17 1.21 13.89
CA LEU A 422 24.19 0.61 12.57
C LEU A 422 24.53 -0.89 12.65
N GLN A 423 25.46 -1.26 13.54
CA GLN A 423 25.80 -2.65 13.82
C GLN A 423 24.58 -3.38 14.38
N ASN A 424 23.91 -2.83 15.40
CA ASN A 424 22.69 -3.41 15.97
C ASN A 424 21.58 -3.54 14.91
N LEU A 425 21.39 -2.50 14.09
CA LEU A 425 20.40 -2.49 13.01
C LEU A 425 20.65 -3.62 12.01
N TYR A 426 21.88 -3.78 11.55
CA TYR A 426 22.24 -4.81 10.58
C TYR A 426 22.42 -6.19 11.18
N GLU A 427 22.74 -6.31 12.46
CA GLU A 427 22.65 -7.57 13.18
C GLU A 427 21.20 -8.03 13.24
N HIS A 428 20.27 -7.14 13.57
CA HIS A 428 18.86 -7.46 13.49
C HIS A 428 18.41 -7.76 12.05
N ALA A 429 18.88 -7.03 11.04
CA ALA A 429 18.59 -7.36 9.63
C ALA A 429 19.15 -8.73 9.22
N ARG A 430 20.36 -9.06 9.66
CA ARG A 430 21.01 -10.36 9.43
C ARG A 430 20.22 -11.49 10.09
N GLU A 431 19.80 -11.28 11.34
CA GLU A 431 18.95 -12.18 12.10
C GLU A 431 17.60 -12.42 11.39
N ARG A 432 17.04 -11.35 10.78
CA ARG A 432 15.86 -11.38 9.90
C ARG A 432 16.08 -12.09 8.57
N GLY A 433 17.32 -12.25 8.13
CA GLY A 433 17.64 -12.73 6.79
C GLY A 433 17.42 -11.72 5.68
N GLU A 434 17.34 -10.46 6.06
CA GLU A 434 17.32 -9.32 5.16
C GLU A 434 18.73 -9.04 4.64
N PRO A 435 18.86 -8.26 3.55
CA PRO A 435 20.12 -7.69 3.16
C PRO A 435 20.74 -6.90 4.31
N TYR A 436 21.94 -7.30 4.73
CA TYR A 436 22.67 -6.64 5.79
C TYR A 436 24.06 -6.24 5.31
N TYR A 437 24.61 -5.20 5.92
CA TYR A 437 25.99 -4.79 5.74
C TYR A 437 26.81 -5.20 6.96
N ASP A 438 28.00 -5.74 6.73
CA ASP A 438 28.96 -6.01 7.81
C ASP A 438 29.63 -4.70 8.25
N VAL A 439 29.10 -4.09 9.32
CA VAL A 439 29.58 -2.79 9.83
C VAL A 439 31.03 -2.88 10.34
N LEU A 440 31.56 -4.08 10.60
CA LEU A 440 33.00 -4.25 10.86
C LEU A 440 33.86 -3.82 9.67
N LYS A 441 33.37 -3.93 8.43
CA LYS A 441 34.05 -3.40 7.24
C LYS A 441 34.19 -1.87 7.31
N LEU A 442 33.15 -1.16 7.76
CA LEU A 442 33.19 0.29 7.96
C LEU A 442 34.18 0.69 9.06
N ARG A 443 34.12 -0.01 10.21
CA ARG A 443 35.05 0.21 11.32
C ARG A 443 36.50 0.07 10.89
N LYS A 444 36.83 -1.00 10.16
CA LYS A 444 38.15 -1.22 9.56
C LYS A 444 38.53 -0.10 8.60
N LYS A 445 37.63 0.33 7.70
CA LYS A 445 37.87 1.43 6.76
C LYS A 445 38.12 2.78 7.48
N LEU A 446 37.48 2.99 8.63
CA LEU A 446 37.61 4.19 9.45
C LEU A 446 38.75 4.11 10.48
N ARG A 447 39.45 2.97 10.59
CA ARG A 447 40.50 2.71 11.60
C ARG A 447 39.99 2.86 13.04
N LEU A 448 38.75 2.42 13.26
CA LEU A 448 38.16 2.22 14.58
C LEU A 448 38.30 0.74 14.89
N GLU A 449 39.31 0.36 15.68
CA GLU A 449 39.47 -1.00 16.21
C GLU A 449 38.76 -1.15 17.56
#